data_AF-A0A6L6XYR6-F1
#
_entry.id   AF-A0A6L6XYR6-F1
#
_cell.length_a   1.000
_cell.length_b   1.000
_cell.length_c   1.000
_cell.angle_alpha   90.00
_cell.angle_beta   90.00
_cell.angle_gamma   90.00
#
_symmetry.space_group_name_H-M   'P 1'
#
loop_
_entity.id
_entity.type
_entity.pdbx_description
1 polymer ?
#
loop_
_entity_poly.entity_id
_entity_poly.type
_entity_poly.pdbx_seq_one_letter_code
_entity_poly.pdbx_strand_id
1 'polypeptide(L)'
;MSESPRLTSTLAMPAIDGVTVSFKGLHYLRPELVLDFVTISSGTMLAVTPVAVLYSTVGVLQSVELRKLPIAVCGRIVYPITSQKLPALRAKLIINARSRRLKFLESLMAITPHDNIHGMQTLGLALEFTLAHPA
;
A
#
# COMPACT_ATOMS: atom_id res chain seq x y z
N MET A 1 8.85 34.96 4.15
CA MET A 1 9.64 34.13 3.21
C MET A 1 8.68 33.19 2.51
N SER A 2 8.35 33.42 1.24
CA SER A 2 7.55 32.46 0.47
C SER A 2 8.47 31.30 0.08
N GLU A 3 8.24 30.10 0.63
CA GLU A 3 8.84 28.89 0.06
C GLU A 3 8.33 28.77 -1.38
N SER A 4 9.25 28.71 -2.35
CA SER A 4 8.90 28.34 -3.72
C SER A 4 8.18 26.98 -3.71
N PRO A 5 7.13 26.78 -4.52
CA PRO A 5 6.41 25.52 -4.53
C PRO A 5 7.35 24.39 -4.94
N ARG A 6 7.56 23.42 -4.04
CA ARG A 6 8.33 22.22 -4.36
C ARG A 6 7.58 21.45 -5.44
N LEU A 7 8.23 21.21 -6.58
CA LEU A 7 7.68 20.36 -7.64
C LEU A 7 7.48 18.94 -7.08
N THR A 8 6.25 18.45 -7.13
CA THR A 8 5.91 17.08 -6.70
C THR A 8 5.42 16.23 -7.85
N SER A 9 5.70 14.93 -7.81
CA SER A 9 5.10 13.94 -8.70
C SER A 9 4.51 12.80 -7.90
N THR A 10 3.57 12.08 -8.51
CA THR A 10 3.08 10.81 -8.01
C THR A 10 3.62 9.68 -8.88
N LEU A 11 4.13 8.63 -8.25
CA LEU A 11 4.59 7.41 -8.88
C LEU A 11 3.73 6.24 -8.40
N ALA A 12 3.13 5.49 -9.31
CA ALA A 12 2.45 4.25 -8.97
C ALA A 12 3.46 3.18 -8.54
N MET A 13 3.01 2.19 -7.75
CA MET A 13 3.85 1.03 -7.41
C MET A 13 4.45 0.42 -8.69
N PRO A 14 5.78 0.34 -8.79
CA PRO A 14 6.44 -0.21 -9.97
C PRO A 14 6.41 -1.75 -9.95
N ALA A 15 6.68 -2.35 -11.10
CA ALA A 15 6.99 -3.76 -11.18
C ALA A 15 8.36 -4.04 -10.53
N ILE A 16 8.37 -4.84 -9.47
CA ILE A 16 9.59 -5.33 -8.82
C ILE A 16 9.49 -6.86 -8.73
N ASP A 17 10.47 -7.54 -9.30
CA ASP A 17 10.53 -9.00 -9.34
C ASP A 17 10.58 -9.59 -7.93
N GLY A 18 9.84 -10.69 -7.71
CA GLY A 18 9.65 -11.31 -6.40
C GLY A 18 8.89 -10.49 -5.34
N VAL A 19 8.74 -9.17 -5.53
CA VAL A 19 8.17 -8.25 -4.53
C VAL A 19 6.72 -7.86 -4.85
N THR A 20 6.41 -7.70 -6.13
CA THR A 20 5.09 -7.24 -6.58
C THR A 20 4.34 -8.30 -7.38
N VAL A 21 3.02 -8.22 -7.37
CA VAL A 21 2.12 -9.00 -8.24
C VAL A 21 1.39 -8.02 -9.15
N SER A 22 1.35 -8.29 -10.46
CA SER A 22 0.58 -7.47 -11.40
C SER A 22 -0.85 -7.99 -11.52
N PHE A 23 -1.83 -7.07 -11.47
CA PHE A 23 -3.23 -7.38 -11.74
C PHE A 23 -3.95 -6.13 -12.23
N LYS A 24 -4.67 -6.23 -13.35
CA LYS A 24 -5.47 -5.12 -13.94
C LYS A 24 -4.72 -3.79 -14.05
N GLY A 25 -3.46 -3.82 -14.49
CA GLY A 25 -2.65 -2.62 -14.70
C GLY A 25 -2.07 -1.99 -13.44
N LEU A 26 -2.25 -2.61 -12.26
CA LEU A 26 -1.63 -2.20 -11.01
C LEU A 26 -0.59 -3.24 -10.56
N HIS A 27 0.39 -2.77 -9.78
CA HIS A 27 1.33 -3.64 -9.07
C HIS A 27 1.05 -3.59 -7.58
N TYR A 28 0.98 -4.75 -6.96
CA TYR A 28 0.61 -4.93 -5.55
C TYR A 28 1.82 -5.46 -4.79
N LEU A 29 2.24 -4.76 -3.73
CA LEU A 29 3.24 -5.26 -2.79
C LEU A 29 2.69 -6.47 -2.07
N ARG A 30 3.44 -7.58 -2.12
CA ARG A 30 3.08 -8.80 -1.39
C ARG A 30 3.12 -8.59 0.12
N PRO A 31 2.26 -9.27 0.90
CA PRO A 31 2.31 -9.24 2.36
C PRO A 31 3.68 -9.68 2.89
N GLU A 32 4.00 -9.20 4.10
CA GLU A 32 5.20 -9.53 4.86
C GLU A 32 6.53 -9.07 4.27
N LEU A 33 6.55 -8.54 3.04
CA LEU A 33 7.74 -7.97 2.43
C LEU A 33 8.01 -6.54 2.90
N VAL A 34 9.29 -6.25 3.11
CA VAL A 34 9.79 -4.91 3.40
C VAL A 34 10.27 -4.29 2.10
N LEU A 35 9.81 -3.07 1.83
CA LEU A 35 10.17 -2.30 0.65
C LEU A 35 10.96 -1.06 1.07
N ASP A 36 12.16 -0.91 0.51
CA ASP A 36 12.99 0.28 0.69
C ASP A 36 12.58 1.37 -0.30
N PHE A 37 12.40 2.62 0.13
CA PHE A 37 12.02 3.71 -0.76
C PHE A 37 13.01 3.96 -1.89
N VAL A 38 14.29 3.64 -1.68
CA VAL A 38 15.34 3.78 -2.71
C VAL A 38 15.10 2.86 -3.90
N THR A 39 14.40 1.73 -3.72
CA THR A 39 14.00 0.83 -4.81
C THR A 39 12.88 1.41 -5.67
N ILE A 40 12.17 2.41 -5.15
CA ILE A 40 11.06 3.09 -5.82
C ILE A 40 11.54 4.39 -6.48
N SER A 41 12.30 5.19 -5.76
CA SER A 41 12.87 6.45 -6.26
C SER A 41 14.06 6.91 -5.42
N SER A 42 15.01 7.59 -6.06
CA SER A 42 16.07 8.34 -5.39
C SER A 42 15.57 9.63 -4.72
N GLY A 43 14.40 10.13 -5.10
CA GLY A 43 13.80 11.35 -4.58
C GLY A 43 13.35 11.27 -3.11
N THR A 44 12.98 12.43 -2.55
CA THR A 44 12.46 12.50 -1.19
C THR A 44 11.00 12.05 -1.18
N MET A 45 10.73 10.93 -0.52
CA MET A 45 9.38 10.41 -0.34
C MET A 45 8.61 11.29 0.65
N LEU A 46 7.54 11.94 0.19
CA LEU A 46 6.69 12.81 0.98
C LEU A 46 5.47 12.09 1.54
N ALA A 47 4.85 11.23 0.74
CA ALA A 47 3.65 10.50 1.14
C ALA A 47 3.56 9.13 0.45
N VAL A 48 2.87 8.20 1.11
CA VAL A 48 2.47 6.91 0.55
C VAL A 48 0.95 6.83 0.60
N THR A 49 0.32 6.53 -0.52
CA THR A 49 -1.14 6.47 -0.65
C THR A 49 -1.54 5.02 -0.94
N PRO A 50 -2.27 4.33 -0.05
CA PRO A 50 -2.88 3.05 -0.36
C PRO A 50 -3.98 3.20 -1.41
N VAL A 51 -3.92 2.40 -2.48
CA VAL A 51 -4.80 2.52 -3.65
C VAL A 51 -5.82 1.40 -3.70
N ALA A 52 -5.36 0.14 -3.60
CA ALA A 52 -6.22 -1.02 -3.75
C ALA A 52 -5.60 -2.23 -3.07
N VAL A 53 -6.44 -3.17 -2.65
CA VAL A 53 -6.02 -4.48 -2.14
C VAL A 53 -6.35 -5.54 -3.17
N LEU A 54 -5.36 -6.37 -3.49
CA LEU A 54 -5.52 -7.60 -4.24
C LEU A 54 -5.83 -8.72 -3.24
N TYR A 55 -6.88 -9.45 -3.51
CA TYR A 55 -7.28 -10.61 -2.73
C TYR A 55 -7.78 -11.71 -3.67
N SER A 56 -7.96 -12.90 -3.14
CA SER A 56 -8.69 -13.96 -3.83
C SER A 56 -9.80 -14.50 -2.97
N THR A 57 -10.83 -15.06 -3.61
CA THR A 57 -11.90 -15.82 -2.98
C THR A 57 -12.05 -17.12 -3.76
N VAL A 58 -11.76 -18.26 -3.12
CA VAL A 58 -11.80 -19.60 -3.73
C VAL A 58 -10.99 -19.63 -5.04
N GLY A 59 -9.76 -19.11 -4.98
CA GLY A 59 -8.82 -19.08 -6.12
C GLY A 59 -9.08 -18.00 -7.17
N VAL A 60 -10.17 -17.24 -7.09
CA VAL A 60 -10.48 -16.16 -8.05
C VAL A 60 -9.86 -14.85 -7.59
N LEU A 61 -8.96 -14.28 -8.39
CA LEU A 61 -8.34 -12.98 -8.12
C LEU A 61 -9.33 -11.82 -8.26
N GLN A 62 -9.35 -10.94 -7.27
CA GLN A 62 -10.21 -9.77 -7.20
C GLN A 62 -9.42 -8.60 -6.61
N SER A 63 -9.84 -7.37 -6.96
CA SER A 63 -9.25 -6.15 -6.41
C SER A 63 -10.34 -5.28 -5.82
N VAL A 64 -10.05 -4.67 -4.68
CA VAL A 64 -10.92 -3.68 -4.05
C VAL A 64 -10.17 -2.37 -3.91
N GLU A 65 -10.79 -1.29 -4.39
CA GLU A 65 -10.23 0.06 -4.21
C GLU A 65 -10.37 0.52 -2.76
N LEU A 66 -9.36 1.25 -2.29
CA LEU A 66 -9.32 1.88 -0.99
C LEU A 66 -9.63 3.37 -1.11
N ARG A 67 -9.94 4.00 0.03
CA ARG A 67 -9.97 5.45 0.12
C ARG A 67 -8.53 5.96 -0.05
N LYS A 68 -8.25 6.61 -1.19
CA LYS A 68 -6.92 7.12 -1.58
C LYS A 68 -6.49 8.32 -0.73
N LEU A 69 -6.24 8.11 0.56
CA LEU A 69 -5.75 9.11 1.49
C LEU A 69 -4.21 9.06 1.54
N PRO A 70 -3.51 10.14 1.13
CA PRO A 70 -2.06 10.20 1.26
C PRO A 70 -1.62 10.20 2.73
N ILE A 71 -0.70 9.30 3.06
CA ILE A 71 -0.10 9.21 4.39
C ILE A 71 1.26 9.88 4.33
N ALA A 72 1.42 11.01 5.01
CA ALA A 72 2.70 11.71 5.07
C ALA A 72 3.80 10.79 5.62
N VAL A 73 4.98 10.79 5.01
CA VAL A 73 6.13 10.02 5.48
C VAL A 73 6.86 10.82 6.56
N CYS A 74 6.37 10.76 7.79
CA CYS A 74 6.98 11.40 8.95
C CYS A 74 7.11 10.42 10.12
N GLY A 75 8.32 10.28 10.67
CA GLY A 75 8.59 9.36 11.78
C GLY A 75 8.25 7.90 11.46
N ARG A 76 7.62 7.20 12.42
CA ARG A 76 7.11 5.84 12.26
C ARG A 76 5.60 5.85 12.35
N ILE A 77 4.93 5.39 11.30
CA ILE A 77 3.46 5.37 11.19
C ILE A 77 3.00 3.92 11.03
N VAL A 78 1.89 3.60 11.69
CA VAL A 78 1.14 2.36 11.48
C VAL A 78 -0.25 2.76 11.02
N TYR A 79 -0.52 2.57 9.73
CA TYR A 79 -1.77 2.94 9.10
C TYR A 79 -2.66 1.71 8.91
N PRO A 80 -3.90 1.69 9.42
CA PRO A 80 -4.82 0.59 9.20
C PRO A 80 -5.33 0.59 7.75
N ILE A 81 -5.27 -0.56 7.10
CA ILE A 81 -5.87 -0.80 5.79
C ILE A 81 -7.20 -1.48 6.01
N THR A 82 -8.27 -0.79 5.64
CA THR A 82 -9.65 -1.26 5.76
C THR A 82 -10.41 -1.01 4.46
N SER A 83 -11.40 -1.85 4.16
CA SER A 83 -12.28 -1.69 3.01
C SER A 83 -13.73 -1.74 3.46
N GLN A 84 -14.54 -0.79 2.99
CA GLN A 84 -15.99 -0.84 3.22
C GLN A 84 -16.65 -2.02 2.49
N LYS A 85 -16.10 -2.43 1.34
CA LYS A 85 -16.61 -3.56 0.55
C LYS A 85 -16.14 -4.91 1.10
N LEU A 86 -15.03 -4.94 1.85
CA LEU A 86 -14.50 -6.13 2.51
C LEU A 86 -14.19 -5.83 3.98
N PRO A 87 -15.21 -5.78 4.86
CA PRO A 87 -14.98 -5.48 6.27
C PRO A 87 -14.03 -6.46 6.96
N ALA A 88 -14.07 -7.74 6.59
CA ALA A 88 -13.21 -8.80 7.14
C ALA A 88 -11.71 -8.62 6.82
N LEU A 89 -11.37 -7.75 5.87
CA LEU A 89 -9.99 -7.40 5.54
C LEU A 89 -9.44 -6.43 6.59
N ARG A 90 -8.50 -6.90 7.41
CA ARG A 90 -7.78 -6.07 8.38
C ARG A 90 -6.29 -6.13 8.12
N ALA A 91 -5.77 -5.14 7.42
CA ALA A 91 -4.33 -5.07 7.20
C ALA A 91 -3.75 -3.80 7.83
N LYS A 92 -2.42 -3.71 7.86
CA LYS A 92 -1.71 -2.51 8.29
C LYS A 92 -0.52 -2.24 7.39
N LEU A 93 -0.34 -0.98 7.06
CA LEU A 93 0.84 -0.45 6.39
C LEU A 93 1.71 0.24 7.43
N ILE A 94 2.93 -0.27 7.61
CA ILE A 94 3.93 0.35 8.48
C ILE A 94 4.86 1.17 7.61
N ILE A 95 5.02 2.45 7.92
CA ILE A 95 5.92 3.37 7.22
C ILE A 95 6.95 3.87 8.22
N ASN A 96 8.23 3.81 7.87
CA ASN A 96 9.31 4.36 8.68
C ASN A 96 10.16 5.31 7.83
N ALA A 97 10.00 6.60 8.10
CA ALA A 97 10.72 7.67 7.42
C ALA A 97 12.23 7.60 7.68
N ARG A 98 12.65 7.27 8.92
CA ARG A 98 14.07 7.24 9.31
C ARG A 98 14.83 6.13 8.59
N SER A 99 14.27 4.93 8.55
CA SER A 99 14.87 3.80 7.82
C SER A 99 14.49 3.79 6.34
N ARG A 100 13.66 4.74 5.87
CA ARG A 100 13.14 4.82 4.51
C ARG A 100 12.52 3.50 4.01
N ARG A 101 11.72 2.86 4.86
CA ARG A 101 11.13 1.54 4.61
C ARG A 101 9.63 1.56 4.81
N LEU A 102 8.93 0.72 4.08
CA LEU A 102 7.56 0.34 4.40
C LEU A 102 7.40 -1.18 4.48
N LYS A 103 6.35 -1.62 5.17
CA LYS A 103 5.95 -3.03 5.27
C LYS A 103 4.42 -3.13 5.22
N PHE A 104 3.91 -4.03 4.39
CA PHE A 104 2.49 -4.39 4.38
C PHE A 104 2.29 -5.68 5.16
N LEU A 105 1.43 -5.64 6.18
CA LEU A 105 1.07 -6.80 7.00
C LEU A 105 -0.41 -7.03 6.84
N GLU A 106 -0.79 -8.24 6.44
CA GLU A 106 -2.18 -8.61 6.25
C GLU A 106 -2.73 -9.38 7.44
N SER A 107 -4.04 -9.33 7.63
CA SER A 107 -4.77 -10.22 8.52
C SER A 107 -6.21 -10.32 8.03
N LEU A 108 -6.68 -11.54 7.80
CA LEU A 108 -8.09 -11.81 7.56
C LEU A 108 -8.75 -12.20 8.88
N MET A 109 -9.81 -11.48 9.25
CA MET A 109 -10.55 -11.73 10.48
C MET A 109 -12.05 -11.69 10.19
N ALA A 110 -12.76 -12.77 10.52
CA ALA A 110 -14.21 -12.77 10.53
C ALA A 110 -14.70 -11.77 11.59
N ILE A 111 -15.54 -10.82 11.20
CA ILE A 111 -16.12 -9.81 12.09
C ILE A 111 -17.42 -10.34 12.69
N THR A 112 -18.17 -11.11 11.90
CA THR A 112 -19.38 -11.79 12.35
C THR A 112 -19.28 -13.31 12.11
N PRO A 113 -20.04 -14.13 12.86
CA PRO A 113 -20.10 -15.58 12.63
C PRO A 113 -20.61 -15.97 11.23
N HIS A 114 -21.23 -15.03 10.50
CA HIS A 114 -21.74 -15.23 9.15
C HIS A 114 -20.76 -14.79 8.06
N ASP A 115 -19.63 -14.18 8.42
CA ASP A 115 -18.61 -13.77 7.44
C ASP A 115 -17.92 -15.02 6.89
N ASN A 116 -18.20 -15.35 5.63
CA ASN A 116 -17.53 -16.45 4.96
C ASN A 116 -16.15 -16.02 4.46
N ILE A 117 -15.15 -16.07 5.35
CA ILE A 117 -13.74 -15.86 5.00
C ILE A 117 -13.05 -17.13 4.47
N HIS A 118 -13.74 -18.27 4.41
CA HIS A 118 -13.15 -19.51 3.94
C HIS A 118 -12.75 -19.39 2.47
N GLY A 119 -11.50 -19.73 2.18
CA GLY A 119 -10.94 -19.59 0.84
C GLY A 119 -10.62 -18.15 0.43
N MET A 120 -10.74 -17.17 1.35
CA MET A 120 -10.25 -15.82 1.10
C MET A 120 -8.75 -15.70 1.43
N GLN A 121 -8.02 -14.95 0.63
CA GLN A 121 -6.60 -14.66 0.86
C GLN A 121 -6.25 -13.24 0.41
N THR A 122 -5.59 -12.46 1.26
CA THR A 122 -4.98 -11.18 0.86
C THR A 122 -3.65 -11.43 0.15
N LEU A 123 -3.48 -10.86 -1.03
CA LEU A 123 -2.34 -11.15 -1.91
C LEU A 123 -1.44 -9.94 -2.14
N GLY A 124 -1.94 -8.73 -1.91
CA GLY A 124 -1.08 -7.56 -1.90
C GLY A 124 -1.79 -6.22 -1.82
N LEU A 125 -0.99 -5.17 -1.72
CA LEU A 125 -1.43 -3.78 -1.60
C LEU A 125 -0.79 -2.92 -2.69
N ALA A 126 -1.61 -2.30 -3.53
CA ALA A 126 -1.18 -1.29 -4.48
C ALA A 126 -1.01 0.05 -3.76
N LEU A 127 0.10 0.74 -4.05
CA LEU A 127 0.43 2.04 -3.48
C LEU A 127 0.74 3.05 -4.58
N GLU A 128 0.56 4.32 -4.23
CA GLU A 128 1.11 5.46 -4.94
C GLU A 128 2.07 6.20 -4.02
N PHE A 129 3.07 6.84 -4.60
CA PHE A 129 4.19 7.47 -3.91
C PHE A 129 4.31 8.92 -4.33
N THR A 130 4.15 9.85 -3.40
CA THR A 130 4.36 11.29 -3.67
C THR A 130 5.80 11.65 -3.38
N LEU A 131 6.49 12.20 -4.38
CA LEU A 131 7.91 12.54 -4.34
C LEU A 131 8.09 14.06 -4.42
N ALA A 132 9.06 14.59 -3.67
CA ALA A 132 9.61 15.92 -3.90
C ALA A 132 10.79 15.83 -4.86
N HIS A 133 10.82 16.73 -5.84
CA HIS A 133 12.00 16.96 -6.67
C HIS A 133 12.90 18.01 -6.02
N PRO A 134 14.23 17.89 -6.18
CA PRO A 134 15.12 19.03 -6.01
C PRO A 134 14.63 20.16 -6.93
N ALA A 135 14.69 21.40 -6.42
CA ALA A 135 14.49 22.59 -7.24
C ALA A 135 15.68 22.79 -8.19
#